data_AF-A0A1B0CNJ9-F1
#
_entry.id   AF-A0A1B0CNJ9-F1
#
_cell.length_a   1.000
_cell.length_b   1.000
_cell.length_c   1.000
_cell.angle_alpha   90.00
_cell.angle_beta   90.00
_cell.angle_gamma   90.00
#
_symmetry.space_group_name_H-M   'P 1'
#
loop_
_entity.id
_entity.type
_entity.pdbx_description
1 polymer ?
#
loop_
_entity_poly.entity_id
_entity_poly.type
_entity_poly.pdbx_seq_one_letter_code
_entity_poly.pdbx_strand_id
1 'polypeptide(L)'
;MSEGDTADERCIAVDRSLDLSEFPTLEHENLVKFIGLVFTNKHIYLVTEYMSKGSLVDYLRSRGRQHITRKDQINFALAMISKRFSNKSDMWSFGILLWEIYSFGRVPYPRIPLADVVKHVEVGYKMEAPEGCPPEIYEMMRQAWDLNPLRRPNFGDLKVKLLQLKNATT
;
A
#
# COMPACT_ATOMS: atom_id res chain seq x y z
N MET A 1 19.74 15.17 54.16
CA MET A 1 19.92 16.25 53.18
C MET A 1 20.35 15.56 51.90
N SER A 2 19.42 15.16 51.01
CA SER A 2 18.67 16.02 50.06
C SER A 2 19.65 16.79 49.18
N GLU A 3 19.63 16.84 47.86
CA GLU A 3 18.79 16.45 46.70
C GLU A 3 19.77 16.61 45.51
N GLY A 4 19.58 16.12 44.30
CA GLY A 4 18.41 15.55 43.66
C GLY A 4 18.80 15.12 42.23
N ASP A 5 17.92 14.30 41.68
CA ASP A 5 17.85 13.97 40.27
C ASP A 5 17.83 15.24 39.41
N THR A 6 18.74 15.35 38.45
CA THR A 6 18.51 16.14 37.25
C THR A 6 18.59 15.18 36.07
N ALA A 7 17.44 14.55 35.80
CA ALA A 7 17.14 14.05 34.47
C ALA A 7 17.30 15.23 33.50
N ASP A 8 18.39 15.21 32.73
CA ASP A 8 18.77 16.27 31.82
C ASP A 8 17.63 16.45 30.79
N GLU A 9 16.89 17.55 30.93
CA GLU A 9 15.70 17.98 30.18
C GLU A 9 16.00 18.31 28.70
N ARG A 10 16.84 17.53 28.02
CA ARG A 10 17.31 17.86 26.66
C ARG A 10 16.53 17.21 25.52
N CYS A 11 15.38 16.61 25.80
CA CYS A 11 14.61 15.87 24.80
C CYS A 11 13.41 16.66 24.24
N ILE A 12 13.61 17.90 23.76
CA ILE A 12 12.76 18.47 22.69
C ILE A 12 13.63 19.37 21.81
N ALA A 13 14.64 18.80 21.17
CA ALA A 13 15.10 19.36 19.90
C ALA A 13 14.24 18.73 18.80
N VAL A 14 13.09 19.36 18.51
CA VAL A 14 12.70 19.43 17.10
C VAL A 14 13.91 20.10 16.46
N ASP A 15 14.62 19.40 15.60
CA ASP A 15 15.70 20.03 14.86
C ASP A 15 15.08 21.20 14.07
N ARG A 16 15.25 22.42 14.59
CA ARG A 16 14.77 23.66 13.96
C ARG A 16 15.51 23.92 12.63
N SER A 17 16.45 23.06 12.22
CA SER A 17 17.14 23.15 10.93
C SER A 17 16.56 22.26 9.83
N LEU A 18 15.71 21.27 10.15
CA LEU A 18 14.82 20.71 9.12
C LEU A 18 13.57 21.56 9.08
N ASP A 19 13.56 22.50 8.14
CA ASP A 19 12.38 23.28 7.82
C ASP A 19 11.22 22.32 7.45
N LEU A 20 10.30 22.11 8.39
CA LEU A 20 9.10 21.28 8.17
C LEU A 20 8.21 21.86 7.05
N SER A 21 8.45 23.10 6.61
CA SER A 21 7.77 23.69 5.45
C SER A 21 8.27 23.13 4.10
N GLU A 22 9.40 22.43 4.06
CA GLU A 22 9.88 21.74 2.86
C GLU A 22 9.30 20.33 2.68
N PHE A 23 8.74 19.73 3.74
CA PHE A 23 7.99 18.49 3.59
C PHE A 23 6.59 18.85 3.07
N PRO A 24 6.24 18.50 1.82
CA PRO A 24 4.89 18.75 1.34
C PRO A 24 3.93 18.10 2.32
N THR A 25 3.01 18.90 2.86
CA THR A 25 1.92 18.46 3.73
C THR A 25 1.05 17.48 2.95
N LEU A 26 1.45 16.21 2.97
CA LEU A 26 0.81 15.13 2.25
C LEU A 26 -0.36 14.62 3.10
N GLU A 27 -1.30 15.51 3.43
CA GLU A 27 -2.47 15.19 4.23
C GLU A 27 -3.58 14.61 3.36
N HIS A 28 -3.95 13.36 3.62
CA HIS A 28 -5.03 12.69 2.90
C HIS A 28 -5.61 11.55 3.74
N GLU A 29 -6.92 11.33 3.65
CA GLU A 29 -7.67 10.34 4.44
C GLU A 29 -7.13 8.89 4.32
N ASN A 30 -6.55 8.55 3.17
CA ASN A 30 -5.99 7.22 2.88
C ASN A 30 -4.44 7.14 2.93
N LEU A 31 -3.77 8.12 3.55
CA LEU A 31 -2.31 8.11 3.72
C LEU A 31 -1.98 8.25 5.19
N VAL A 32 -1.07 7.40 5.67
CA VAL A 32 -0.59 7.46 7.05
C VAL A 32 0.03 8.84 7.28
N LYS A 33 -0.60 9.65 8.12
CA LYS A 33 -0.15 10.99 8.46
C LYS A 33 1.21 10.92 9.11
N PHE A 34 2.17 11.58 8.48
CA PHE A 34 3.48 11.85 9.06
C PHE A 34 3.34 12.95 10.12
N ILE A 35 3.79 12.65 11.35
CA ILE A 35 3.69 13.58 12.49
C ILE A 35 5.02 14.31 12.71
N GLY A 36 6.16 13.62 12.61
CA GLY A 36 7.47 14.25 12.79
C GLY A 36 8.66 13.29 12.87
N LEU A 37 9.88 13.84 12.91
CA LEU A 37 11.11 13.12 13.20
C LEU A 37 11.61 13.45 14.61
N VAL A 38 12.14 12.46 15.30
CA VAL A 38 12.89 12.67 16.54
C VAL A 38 14.32 12.18 16.32
N PHE A 39 15.27 13.08 16.53
CA PHE A 39 16.69 12.79 16.40
C PHE A 39 17.31 12.54 17.76
N THR A 40 18.08 11.46 17.87
CA THR A 40 18.98 11.21 18.99
C THR A 40 20.39 11.05 18.44
N ASN A 41 21.40 11.10 19.30
CA ASN A 41 22.82 11.02 18.88
C ASN A 41 23.19 9.74 18.11
N LYS A 42 22.35 8.69 18.12
CA LYS A 42 22.61 7.40 17.45
C LYS A 42 21.45 6.88 16.59
N HIS A 43 20.25 7.45 16.73
CA HIS A 43 19.04 6.93 16.08
C HIS A 43 18.13 8.06 15.62
N ILE A 44 17.50 7.85 14.47
CA ILE A 44 16.43 8.69 13.94
C ILE A 44 15.13 7.92 14.09
N TYR A 45 14.13 8.54 14.70
CA TYR A 45 12.81 7.95 14.89
C TYR A 45 11.80 8.65 13.98
N LEU A 46 11.06 7.86 13.21
CA LEU A 46 9.93 8.31 12.40
C LEU A 46 8.65 8.22 13.23
N VAL A 47 7.98 9.35 13.45
CA VAL A 47 6.71 9.42 14.17
C VAL A 47 5.58 9.62 13.17
N THR A 48 4.63 8.68 13.14
CA THR A 48 3.44 8.69 12.30
C THR A 48 2.19 8.47 13.13
N GLU A 49 1.01 8.69 12.55
CA GLU A 49 -0.23 8.28 13.20
C GLU A 49 -0.27 6.77 13.47
N TYR A 50 -1.04 6.38 14.48
CA TYR A 50 -1.17 5.00 14.88
C TYR A 50 -2.29 4.29 14.11
N MET A 51 -1.94 3.22 13.40
CA MET A 51 -2.88 2.38 12.67
C MET A 51 -3.32 1.19 13.53
N SER A 52 -4.42 1.35 14.27
CA SER A 52 -4.90 0.36 15.26
C SER A 52 -5.21 -1.05 14.73
N LYS A 53 -5.34 -1.21 13.41
CA LYS A 53 -5.58 -2.50 12.74
C LYS A 53 -4.33 -3.11 12.10
N GLY A 54 -3.19 -2.45 12.23
CA GLY A 54 -1.92 -2.90 11.64
C GLY A 54 -1.92 -2.78 10.11
N SER A 55 -1.10 -3.62 9.47
CA SER A 55 -0.95 -3.63 8.01
C SER A 55 -2.16 -4.28 7.32
N LEU A 56 -2.45 -3.86 6.09
CA LEU A 56 -3.52 -4.47 5.29
C LEU A 56 -3.27 -5.97 5.07
N VAL A 57 -2.02 -6.39 4.87
CA VAL A 57 -1.67 -7.80 4.66
C VAL A 57 -1.98 -8.64 5.89
N ASP A 58 -1.61 -8.18 7.09
CA ASP A 58 -1.89 -8.90 8.34
C ASP A 58 -3.39 -8.91 8.64
N TYR A 59 -4.09 -7.81 8.33
CA TYR A 59 -5.54 -7.74 8.45
C TYR A 59 -6.24 -8.75 7.51
N LEU A 60 -5.81 -8.83 6.24
CA LEU A 60 -6.34 -9.79 5.27
C LEU A 60 -6.10 -11.23 5.72
N ARG A 61 -4.89 -11.55 6.19
CA ARG A 61 -4.52 -12.89 6.67
C ARG A 61 -5.28 -13.30 7.93
N SER A 62 -5.48 -12.38 8.86
CA SER A 62 -6.13 -12.67 10.14
C SER A 62 -7.66 -12.83 10.03
N ARG A 63 -8.31 -12.15 9.08
CA ARG A 63 -9.78 -12.19 8.91
C ARG A 63 -10.24 -13.10 7.78
N GLY A 64 -9.47 -13.18 6.70
CA GLY A 64 -9.73 -14.05 5.56
C GLY A 64 -11.12 -13.89 4.93
N ARG A 65 -11.60 -14.96 4.28
CA ARG A 65 -12.87 -15.01 3.53
C ARG A 65 -14.13 -14.92 4.39
N GLN A 66 -14.06 -15.23 5.68
CA GLN A 66 -15.26 -15.28 6.52
C GLN A 66 -15.74 -13.90 6.96
N HIS A 67 -14.84 -12.92 6.99
CA HIS A 67 -15.14 -11.57 7.46
C HIS A 67 -14.93 -10.47 6.43
N ILE A 68 -14.24 -10.76 5.32
CA ILE A 68 -13.95 -9.77 4.27
C ILE A 68 -14.82 -10.08 3.06
N THR A 69 -15.76 -9.18 2.79
CA THR A 69 -16.68 -9.29 1.66
C THR A 69 -16.05 -8.78 0.37
N ARG A 70 -16.68 -9.08 -0.78
CA ARG A 70 -16.29 -8.51 -2.07
C ARG A 70 -16.33 -6.98 -2.07
N LYS A 71 -17.30 -6.39 -1.35
CA LYS A 71 -17.42 -4.94 -1.20
C LYS A 71 -16.21 -4.36 -0.44
N ASP A 72 -15.74 -5.05 0.59
CA ASP A 72 -14.56 -4.62 1.35
C ASP A 72 -13.29 -4.67 0.48
N GLN A 73 -13.11 -5.72 -0.32
CA GLN A 73 -11.99 -5.82 -1.26
C GLN A 73 -11.98 -4.68 -2.29
N ILE A 74 -13.15 -4.32 -2.82
CA ILE A 74 -13.30 -3.18 -3.74
C ILE A 74 -12.97 -1.86 -3.01
N ASN A 75 -13.41 -1.70 -1.76
CA ASN A 75 -13.12 -0.50 -0.98
C ASN A 75 -11.62 -0.36 -0.68
N PHE A 76 -10.92 -1.44 -0.31
CA PHE A 76 -9.46 -1.41 -0.11
C PHE A 76 -8.71 -1.00 -1.39
N ALA A 77 -9.12 -1.54 -2.54
CA ALA A 77 -8.56 -1.15 -3.83
C ALA A 77 -8.79 0.34 -4.14
N LEU A 78 -10.02 0.83 -3.95
CA LEU A 78 -10.39 2.22 -4.22
C LEU A 78 -9.66 3.22 -3.31
N ALA A 79 -9.41 2.86 -2.04
CA ALA A 79 -8.70 3.72 -1.09
C ALA A 79 -7.28 4.08 -1.60
N MET A 80 -6.62 3.15 -2.29
CA MET A 80 -5.27 3.33 -2.82
C MET A 80 -5.23 4.09 -4.16
N ILE A 81 -6.30 4.01 -4.96
CA ILE A 81 -6.38 4.64 -6.29
C ILE A 81 -6.90 6.09 -6.22
N SER A 82 -7.35 6.57 -5.06
CA SER A 82 -7.92 7.92 -4.95
C SER A 82 -6.94 9.06 -5.32
N LYS A 83 -5.64 8.77 -5.46
CA LYS A 83 -4.59 9.73 -5.83
C LYS A 83 -4.27 9.76 -7.33
N ARG A 84 -3.73 10.90 -7.81
CA ARG A 84 -2.89 10.99 -9.03
C ARG A 84 -1.51 10.35 -8.79
N PHE A 85 -1.43 9.02 -8.79
CA PHE A 85 -0.15 8.36 -9.03
C PHE A 85 0.10 8.38 -10.55
N SER A 86 1.29 8.81 -10.99
CA SER A 86 1.56 9.04 -12.42
C SER A 86 2.58 8.09 -13.03
N ASN A 87 3.36 7.35 -12.22
CA ASN A 87 4.39 6.49 -12.76
C ASN A 87 3.79 5.09 -13.12
N LYS A 88 4.33 4.46 -14.15
CA LYS A 88 3.85 3.15 -14.61
C LYS A 88 4.34 1.99 -13.71
N SER A 89 5.32 2.24 -12.84
CA SER A 89 5.81 1.28 -11.83
C SER A 89 4.84 1.11 -10.66
N ASP A 90 4.19 2.18 -10.23
CA ASP A 90 3.14 2.20 -9.21
C ASP A 90 1.93 1.44 -9.74
N MET A 91 1.63 1.55 -11.04
CA MET A 91 0.57 0.76 -11.66
C MET A 91 0.85 -0.75 -11.59
N TRP A 92 2.10 -1.16 -11.84
CA TRP A 92 2.50 -2.56 -11.66
C TRP A 92 2.31 -3.01 -10.21
N SER A 93 2.83 -2.21 -9.27
CA SER A 93 2.73 -2.46 -7.83
C SER A 93 1.27 -2.51 -7.36
N PHE A 94 0.42 -1.68 -7.94
CA PHE A 94 -1.01 -1.70 -7.70
C PHE A 94 -1.67 -3.00 -8.20
N GLY A 95 -1.24 -3.53 -9.35
CA GLY A 95 -1.68 -4.84 -9.81
C GLY A 95 -1.30 -5.97 -8.83
N ILE A 96 -0.09 -5.92 -8.26
CA ILE A 96 0.34 -6.86 -7.20
C ILE A 96 -0.54 -6.72 -5.96
N LEU A 97 -0.80 -5.48 -5.52
CA LEU A 97 -1.66 -5.20 -4.38
C LEU A 97 -3.09 -5.71 -4.58
N LEU A 98 -3.66 -5.53 -5.79
CA LEU A 98 -4.94 -6.11 -6.13
C LEU A 98 -4.91 -7.63 -5.98
N TRP A 99 -3.86 -8.30 -6.46
CA TRP A 99 -3.72 -9.74 -6.30
C TRP A 99 -3.64 -10.14 -4.82
N GLU A 100 -2.92 -9.40 -3.98
CA GLU A 100 -2.85 -9.63 -2.53
C GLU A 100 -4.23 -9.45 -1.86
N ILE A 101 -4.97 -8.41 -2.20
CA ILE A 101 -6.33 -8.15 -1.67
C ILE A 101 -7.26 -9.31 -2.04
N TYR A 102 -7.28 -9.72 -3.31
CA TYR A 102 -8.19 -10.76 -3.80
C TYR A 102 -7.76 -12.18 -3.41
N SER A 103 -6.50 -12.37 -3.03
CA SER A 103 -5.98 -13.63 -2.49
C SER A 103 -6.00 -13.70 -0.96
N PHE A 104 -6.54 -12.69 -0.27
CA PHE A 104 -6.57 -12.59 1.20
C PHE A 104 -5.17 -12.59 1.83
N GLY A 105 -4.26 -11.83 1.22
CA GLY A 105 -2.90 -11.60 1.74
C GLY A 105 -1.93 -12.75 1.48
N ARG A 106 -2.20 -13.63 0.51
CA ARG A 106 -1.20 -14.63 0.08
C ARG A 106 0.05 -13.93 -0.45
N VAL A 107 1.17 -14.63 -0.40
CA VAL A 107 2.44 -14.13 -0.94
C VAL A 107 2.36 -14.14 -2.48
N PRO A 108 2.64 -13.01 -3.16
CA PRO A 108 2.73 -12.95 -4.62
C PRO A 108 3.74 -13.96 -5.19
N TYR A 109 3.53 -14.35 -6.45
CA TYR A 109 4.33 -15.33 -7.18
C TYR A 109 4.45 -16.67 -6.42
N PRO A 110 3.31 -17.32 -6.12
CA PRO A 110 3.32 -18.52 -5.30
C PRO A 110 4.17 -19.61 -5.95
N ARG A 111 4.99 -20.28 -5.12
CA ARG A 111 5.90 -21.37 -5.53
C ARG A 111 7.07 -20.94 -6.43
N ILE A 112 7.29 -19.64 -6.64
CA ILE A 112 8.48 -19.11 -7.32
C ILE A 112 9.37 -18.45 -6.27
N PRO A 113 10.64 -18.88 -6.11
CA PRO A 113 11.59 -18.18 -5.24
C PRO A 113 11.75 -16.72 -5.68
N LEU A 114 11.87 -15.79 -4.73
CA LEU A 114 11.98 -14.36 -5.02
C LEU A 114 13.13 -14.04 -6.00
N ALA A 115 14.25 -14.75 -5.88
CA ALA A 115 15.42 -14.60 -6.75
C ALA A 115 15.14 -14.95 -8.22
N ASP A 116 14.11 -15.75 -8.50
CA ASP A 116 13.77 -16.19 -9.85
C ASP A 116 12.53 -15.47 -10.43
N VAL A 117 11.83 -14.66 -9.63
CA VAL A 117 10.61 -13.95 -10.08
C VAL A 117 10.89 -13.08 -11.31
N VAL A 118 12.00 -12.32 -11.30
CA VAL A 118 12.37 -11.42 -12.40
C VAL A 118 12.50 -12.19 -13.72
N LYS A 119 13.21 -13.33 -13.71
CA LYS A 119 13.43 -14.17 -14.90
C LYS A 119 12.10 -14.65 -15.50
N HIS A 120 11.16 -15.04 -14.64
CA HIS A 120 9.84 -15.49 -15.09
C HIS A 120 9.01 -14.34 -15.67
N VAL A 121 9.03 -13.19 -15.00
CA VAL A 121 8.31 -11.99 -15.47
C VAL A 121 8.83 -11.54 -16.83
N GLU A 122 10.15 -11.53 -17.04
CA GLU A 122 10.77 -11.11 -18.31
C GLU A 122 10.36 -11.98 -19.51
N VAL A 123 10.12 -13.29 -19.29
CA VAL A 123 9.60 -14.18 -20.34
C VAL A 123 8.08 -14.11 -20.50
N GLY A 124 7.42 -13.18 -19.81
CA GLY A 124 5.99 -12.89 -19.95
C GLY A 124 5.09 -13.64 -18.98
N TYR A 125 5.64 -14.29 -17.94
CA TYR A 125 4.82 -14.90 -16.90
C TYR A 125 3.96 -13.86 -16.17
N LYS A 126 2.70 -14.21 -15.94
CA LYS A 126 1.76 -13.47 -15.09
C LYS A 126 1.12 -14.44 -14.10
N MET A 127 0.89 -13.99 -12.87
CA MET A 127 0.23 -14.81 -11.85
C MET A 127 -1.18 -15.20 -12.27
N GLU A 128 -1.62 -16.39 -11.87
CA GLU A 128 -2.99 -16.84 -12.05
C GLU A 128 -3.98 -16.02 -11.22
N ALA A 129 -5.25 -16.00 -11.66
CA ALA A 129 -6.32 -15.35 -10.93
C ALA A 129 -6.49 -15.99 -9.53
N PRO A 130 -6.57 -15.19 -8.45
CA PRO A 130 -6.93 -15.72 -7.15
C PRO A 130 -8.30 -16.41 -7.19
N GLU A 131 -8.46 -17.45 -6.38
CA GLU A 131 -9.73 -18.18 -6.31
C GLU A 131 -10.86 -17.25 -5.81
N GLY A 132 -11.98 -17.23 -6.54
CA GLY A 132 -13.12 -16.34 -6.29
C GLY A 132 -12.94 -14.89 -6.80
N CYS A 133 -11.82 -14.58 -7.46
CA CYS A 133 -11.57 -13.28 -8.08
C CYS A 133 -12.49 -13.08 -9.31
N PRO A 134 -13.23 -11.95 -9.39
CA PRO A 134 -14.01 -11.62 -10.58
C PRO A 134 -13.12 -11.47 -11.83
N PRO A 135 -13.55 -11.97 -13.01
CA PRO A 135 -12.77 -11.86 -14.25
C PRO A 135 -12.37 -10.42 -14.60
N GLU A 136 -13.24 -9.45 -14.32
CA GLU A 136 -13.02 -8.02 -14.59
C GLU A 136 -11.88 -7.46 -13.75
N ILE A 137 -11.78 -7.88 -12.48
CA ILE A 137 -10.68 -7.49 -11.59
C ILE A 137 -9.37 -8.14 -12.06
N TYR A 138 -9.40 -9.44 -12.39
CA TYR A 138 -8.21 -10.10 -12.90
C TYR A 138 -7.71 -9.50 -14.21
N GLU A 139 -8.61 -9.08 -15.09
CA GLU A 139 -8.25 -8.38 -16.32
C GLU A 139 -7.54 -7.05 -16.02
N MET A 140 -8.00 -6.30 -15.02
CA MET A 140 -7.30 -5.10 -14.56
C MET A 140 -5.88 -5.42 -14.05
N MET A 141 -5.70 -6.51 -13.30
CA MET A 141 -4.36 -6.97 -12.87
C MET A 141 -3.47 -7.29 -14.08
N ARG A 142 -3.98 -8.04 -15.06
CA ARG A 142 -3.23 -8.42 -16.26
C ARG A 142 -2.78 -7.22 -17.10
N GLN A 143 -3.62 -6.18 -17.19
CA GLN A 143 -3.32 -4.92 -17.86
C GLN A 143 -2.25 -4.12 -17.10
N ALA A 144 -2.32 -4.11 -15.77
CA ALA A 144 -1.30 -3.48 -14.93
C ALA A 144 0.08 -4.16 -15.06
N TRP A 145 0.12 -5.47 -15.29
CA TRP A 145 1.34 -6.25 -15.51
C TRP A 145 1.77 -6.36 -16.97
N ASP A 146 1.42 -5.39 -17.82
CA ASP A 146 1.99 -5.34 -19.17
C ASP A 146 3.49 -5.03 -19.10
N LEU A 147 4.30 -5.78 -19.84
CA LEU A 147 5.75 -5.56 -19.90
C LEU A 147 6.06 -4.19 -20.50
N ASN A 148 5.25 -3.71 -21.45
CA ASN A 148 5.35 -2.36 -21.97
C ASN A 148 4.66 -1.37 -21.00
N PRO A 149 5.42 -0.47 -20.34
CA PRO A 149 4.84 0.49 -19.40
C PRO A 149 3.77 1.40 -20.03
N LEU A 150 3.88 1.71 -21.32
CA LEU A 150 2.93 2.58 -22.01
C LEU A 150 1.55 1.93 -22.16
N ARG A 151 1.49 0.60 -22.26
CA ARG A 151 0.23 -0.17 -22.39
C ARG A 151 -0.51 -0.36 -21.08
N ARG A 152 0.17 -0.16 -19.94
CA ARG A 152 -0.49 -0.22 -18.62
C ARG A 152 -1.54 0.89 -18.52
N PRO A 153 -2.69 0.65 -17.89
CA PRO A 153 -3.72 1.66 -17.72
C PRO A 153 -3.22 2.82 -16.84
N ASN A 154 -3.96 3.93 -16.81
CA ASN A 154 -3.76 4.94 -15.80
C ASN A 154 -4.71 4.68 -14.60
N PHE A 155 -4.40 5.29 -13.45
CA PHE A 155 -5.20 5.13 -12.23
C PHE A 155 -6.63 5.65 -12.39
N GLY A 156 -6.85 6.68 -13.21
CA GLY A 156 -8.18 7.19 -13.53
C GLY A 156 -9.06 6.13 -14.21
N ASP A 157 -8.53 5.43 -15.22
CA ASP A 157 -9.26 4.38 -15.94
C ASP A 157 -9.68 3.24 -15.00
N LEU A 158 -8.75 2.79 -14.14
CA LEU A 158 -9.03 1.75 -13.16
C LEU A 158 -10.02 2.21 -12.09
N LYS A 159 -9.94 3.48 -11.66
CA LYS A 159 -10.89 4.06 -10.71
C LYS A 159 -12.32 3.98 -11.24
N VAL A 160 -12.54 4.37 -12.50
CA VAL A 160 -13.86 4.31 -13.13
C VAL A 160 -14.39 2.87 -13.15
N LYS A 161 -13.57 1.91 -13.58
CA LYS A 161 -13.94 0.48 -13.60
C LYS A 161 -14.31 -0.05 -12.21
N LEU A 162 -13.50 0.25 -11.19
CA LEU A 162 -13.76 -0.20 -9.83
C LEU A 162 -15.01 0.44 -9.22
N LEU A 163 -15.28 1.71 -9.52
CA LEU A 163 -16.52 2.38 -9.12
C LEU A 163 -17.75 1.74 -9.77
N GLN A 164 -17.68 1.38 -11.05
CA GLN A 164 -18.75 0.65 -11.74
C GLN A 164 -19.03 -0.70 -11.06
N LEU A 165 -17.98 -1.47 -10.74
CA LEU A 165 -18.13 -2.76 -10.04
C LEU A 165 -18.69 -2.58 -8.63
N LYS A 166 -18.28 -1.52 -7.91
CA LYS A 166 -18.84 -1.19 -6.59
C LYS A 166 -20.35 -0.99 -6.65
N ASN A 167 -20.81 -0.23 -7.64
CA ASN A 167 -22.23 0.06 -7.83
C ASN A 167 -23.03 -1.18 -8.25
N ALA A 168 -22.42 -2.09 -9.03
CA ALA A 168 -23.05 -3.34 -9.44
C ALA A 168 -23.11 -4.41 -8.33
N THR A 169 -22.33 -4.25 -7.25
CA THR A 169 -22.27 -5.18 -6.10
C THR A 169 -23.00 -4.63 -4.86
N THR A 170 -23.81 -3.57 -5.03
CA THR A 170 -24.69 -3.01 -3.99
C THR A 170 -26.09 -3.56 -4.17
#